data_AF-A0A699X826-F1
#
_entry.id   AF-A0A699X826-F1
#
_cell.length_a   1.000
_cell.length_b   1.000
_cell.length_c   1.000
_cell.angle_alpha   90.00
_cell.angle_beta   90.00
_cell.angle_gamma   90.00
#
_symmetry.space_group_name_H-M   'P 1'
#
loop_
_entity.id
_entity.type
_entity.pdbx_description
1 polymer ?
#
loop_
_entity_poly.entity_id
_entity_poly.type
_entity_poly.pdbx_seq_one_letter_code
_entity_poly.pdbx_strand_id
1 'polypeptide(L)'
;TSVTNAQLQAMINEGVNAALAARDATRSGDDSHTSGTGARRLVQAARECSYSEFVKYKPLDFKGTEEVVELTRWFEKMESVFSISNCTASNQ
;
A
#
# COMPACT_ATOMS: atom_id res chain seq x y z
N THR A 1 22.69 -0.41 23.22
CA THR A 1 22.83 -1.28 22.04
C THR A 1 22.31 -0.49 20.84
N SER A 2 23.18 -0.10 19.93
CA SER A 2 22.76 0.62 18.72
C SER A 2 22.16 -0.37 17.72
N VAL A 3 20.98 -0.03 17.19
CA VAL A 3 20.40 -0.78 16.07
C VAL A 3 21.26 -0.51 14.85
N THR A 4 21.77 -1.57 14.23
CA THR A 4 22.61 -1.48 13.04
C THR A 4 21.75 -1.37 11.78
N ASN A 5 22.29 -0.79 10.71
CA ASN A 5 21.57 -0.68 9.43
C ASN A 5 21.10 -2.04 8.89
N ALA A 6 21.85 -3.10 9.16
CA ALA A 6 21.46 -4.47 8.80
C ALA A 6 20.21 -4.94 9.56
N GLN A 7 20.06 -4.57 10.84
CA GLN A 7 18.87 -4.87 11.63
C GLN A 7 17.66 -4.08 11.13
N LEU A 8 17.86 -2.81 10.74
CA LEU A 8 16.80 -2.00 10.15
C LEU A 8 16.31 -2.61 8.82
N GLN A 9 17.25 -3.03 7.96
CA GLN A 9 16.94 -3.67 6.68
C GLN A 9 16.19 -4.99 6.87
N ALA A 10 16.57 -5.78 7.88
CA ALA A 10 15.91 -7.03 8.22
C ALA A 10 14.45 -6.80 8.65
N MET A 11 14.19 -5.80 9.50
CA MET A 11 12.83 -5.46 9.95
C MET A 11 11.93 -4.98 8.79
N ILE A 12 12.49 -4.20 7.85
CA ILE A 12 11.76 -3.74 6.67
C ILE A 12 11.38 -4.94 5.79
N ASN A 13 12.34 -5.83 5.51
CA ASN A 13 12.10 -7.01 4.69
C ASN A 13 11.09 -7.97 5.33
N GLU A 14 11.12 -8.11 6.65
CA GLU A 14 10.14 -8.89 7.41
C GLU A 14 8.72 -8.33 7.27
N GLY A 15 8.55 -7.01 7.44
CA GLY A 15 7.27 -6.34 7.28
C GLY A 15 6.70 -6.46 5.86
N VAL A 16 7.54 -6.30 4.83
CA VAL A 16 7.15 -6.46 3.43
C VAL A 16 6.68 -7.89 3.12
N ASN A 17 7.43 -8.89 3.59
CA ASN A 17 7.08 -10.30 3.40
C ASN A 17 5.77 -10.67 4.12
N ALA A 18 5.56 -10.15 5.33
CA ALA A 18 4.33 -10.37 6.08
C ALA A 18 3.10 -9.78 5.38
N ALA A 19 3.22 -8.55 4.84
CA ALA A 19 2.15 -7.91 4.09
C ALA A 19 1.82 -8.66 2.78
N LEU A 20 2.85 -9.16 2.08
CA LEU A 20 2.68 -9.96 0.87
C LEU A 20 1.96 -11.28 1.15
N ALA A 21 2.37 -11.99 2.22
CA ALA A 21 1.72 -13.23 2.63
C ALA A 21 0.24 -13.03 3.01
N ALA A 22 -0.09 -11.93 3.70
CA ALA A 22 -1.47 -11.60 4.05
C ALA A 22 -2.35 -11.33 2.81
N ARG A 23 -1.79 -10.66 1.80
CA ARG A 23 -2.46 -10.44 0.50
C ARG A 23 -2.74 -11.76 -0.21
N ASP A 24 -1.75 -12.64 -0.30
CA ASP A 24 -1.89 -13.91 -1.03
C ASP A 24 -2.91 -14.83 -0.34
N ALA A 25 -2.95 -14.83 0.99
CA ALA A 25 -3.98 -15.55 1.75
C ALA A 25 -5.41 -15.03 1.47
N THR A 26 -5.57 -13.73 1.21
CA THR A 26 -6.88 -13.12 0.89
C THR A 26 -7.36 -13.50 -0.51
N ARG A 27 -6.45 -13.84 -1.43
CA ARG A 27 -6.77 -14.23 -2.81
C ARG A 27 -7.21 -15.70 -2.95
N SER A 28 -6.93 -16.56 -1.96
CA SER A 28 -7.23 -18.01 -2.04
C SER A 28 -8.64 -18.40 -1.58
N GLY A 29 -9.51 -17.44 -1.25
CA GLY A 29 -10.77 -17.70 -0.54
C GLY A 29 -12.06 -17.21 -1.23
N ASP A 30 -12.06 -16.95 -2.53
CA ASP A 30 -13.27 -16.49 -3.24
C ASP A 30 -13.60 -17.43 -4.40
N ASP A 31 -14.16 -18.59 -4.04
CA ASP A 31 -14.76 -19.53 -4.98
C ASP A 31 -16.10 -20.02 -4.39
N SER A 32 -17.05 -19.09 -4.22
CA SER A 32 -18.46 -19.48 -4.06
C SER A 32 -19.41 -18.38 -4.52
N HIS A 33 -19.94 -18.54 -5.73
CA HIS A 33 -21.07 -17.77 -6.21
C HIS A 33 -22.32 -18.08 -5.37
N THR A 34 -22.87 -17.08 -4.67
CA THR A 34 -24.29 -17.05 -4.31
C THR A 34 -24.80 -15.64 -4.02
N SER A 35 -25.94 -15.36 -4.64
CA SER A 35 -26.79 -14.16 -4.67
C SER A 35 -27.04 -13.50 -3.30
N GLY A 36 -27.18 -12.16 -3.27
CA GLY A 36 -27.73 -11.48 -2.10
C GLY A 36 -27.58 -9.96 -2.09
N THR A 37 -28.65 -9.28 -2.47
CA THR A 37 -28.91 -7.84 -2.36
C THR A 37 -28.47 -7.22 -1.03
N GLY A 38 -27.83 -6.04 -1.09
CA GLY A 38 -28.02 -5.00 -0.06
C GLY A 38 -26.92 -4.83 0.99
N ALA A 39 -25.68 -4.55 0.59
CA ALA A 39 -24.77 -3.78 1.44
C ALA A 39 -23.75 -3.05 0.58
N ARG A 40 -23.69 -1.74 0.77
CA ARG A 40 -22.74 -0.80 0.18
C ARG A 40 -21.31 -1.14 0.63
N ARG A 41 -20.69 -2.14 0.03
CA ARG A 41 -19.25 -2.23 -0.15
C ARG A 41 -19.03 -2.43 -1.63
N LEU A 42 -18.83 -1.30 -2.32
CA LEU A 42 -17.92 -1.31 -3.44
C LEU A 42 -16.62 -1.91 -2.88
N VAL A 43 -16.42 -3.21 -3.07
CA VAL A 43 -15.11 -3.75 -3.39
C VAL A 43 -14.75 -2.96 -4.65
N GLN A 44 -14.20 -1.78 -4.43
CA GLN A 44 -13.98 -0.79 -5.46
C GLN A 44 -12.82 -1.37 -6.23
N ALA A 45 -13.13 -2.07 -7.31
CA ALA A 45 -12.17 -2.83 -8.10
C ALA A 45 -10.90 -1.99 -8.24
N ALA A 46 -9.83 -2.50 -7.65
CA ALA A 46 -8.51 -1.93 -7.71
C ALA A 46 -8.22 -1.54 -9.16
N ARG A 47 -8.07 -0.23 -9.42
CA ARG A 47 -7.82 0.27 -10.76
C ARG A 47 -6.31 0.31 -10.97
N GLU A 48 -5.86 -0.23 -12.09
CA GLU A 48 -4.52 0.07 -12.57
C GLU A 48 -4.44 1.56 -12.89
N CYS A 49 -3.67 2.29 -12.08
CA CYS A 49 -3.42 3.71 -12.32
C CYS A 49 -2.09 3.88 -13.03
N SER A 50 -2.10 4.64 -14.12
CA SER A 50 -0.86 5.18 -14.67
C SER A 50 -0.29 6.23 -13.71
N TYR A 51 1.02 6.47 -13.81
CA TYR A 51 1.68 7.53 -13.06
C TYR A 51 1.03 8.91 -13.28
N SER A 52 0.53 9.19 -14.49
CA SER A 52 -0.19 10.44 -14.81
C SER A 52 -1.51 10.59 -14.06
N GLU A 53 -2.23 9.49 -13.80
CA GLU A 53 -3.45 9.49 -12.99
C GLU A 53 -3.13 9.70 -11.52
N PHE A 54 -2.03 9.13 -11.04
CA PHE A 54 -1.57 9.31 -9.66
C PHE A 54 -1.19 10.77 -9.34
N VAL A 55 -0.45 11.44 -10.23
CA VAL A 55 -0.02 12.84 -10.03
C VAL A 55 -1.21 13.81 -9.91
N LYS A 56 -2.37 13.49 -10.50
CA LYS A 56 -3.60 14.31 -10.36
C LYS A 56 -4.07 14.43 -8.91
N TYR A 57 -3.74 13.48 -8.06
CA TYR A 57 -4.06 13.50 -6.63
C TYR A 57 -3.07 14.29 -5.78
N LYS A 58 -2.11 14.98 -6.42
CA LYS A 58 -1.11 15.84 -5.77
C LYS A 58 -0.36 15.11 -4.66
N PRO A 59 0.39 14.05 -4.99
CA PRO A 59 1.25 13.37 -4.03
C PRO A 59 2.23 14.36 -3.39
N LEU A 60 2.59 14.11 -2.13
CA LEU A 60 3.54 14.95 -1.44
C LEU A 60 4.94 14.69 -1.99
N ASP A 61 5.69 15.74 -2.33
CA ASP A 61 7.10 15.61 -2.68
C ASP A 61 7.91 15.24 -1.44
N PHE A 62 8.75 14.21 -1.55
CA PHE A 62 9.73 13.89 -0.54
C PHE A 62 11.04 14.63 -0.83
N LYS A 63 11.52 15.45 0.10
CA LYS A 63 12.84 16.06 0.01
C LYS A 63 13.82 15.18 0.76
N GLY A 64 14.75 14.54 0.04
CA GLY A 64 15.67 13.52 0.55
C GLY A 64 16.66 13.91 1.66
N THR A 65 16.44 15.04 2.32
CA THR A 65 17.15 15.53 3.51
C THR A 65 16.33 15.39 4.80
N GLU A 66 15.13 14.82 4.70
CA GLU A 66 14.21 14.62 5.82
C GLU A 66 14.63 13.41 6.68
N GLU A 67 14.71 13.60 8.00
CA GLU A 67 15.05 12.56 8.98
C GLU A 67 14.02 11.43 9.00
N VAL A 68 14.34 10.31 9.64
CA VAL A 68 13.49 9.09 9.69
C VAL A 68 12.05 9.39 10.10
N VAL A 69 11.83 10.34 11.02
CA VAL A 69 10.49 10.75 11.47
C VAL A 69 9.67 11.39 10.34
N GLU A 70 10.29 12.26 9.55
CA GLU A 70 9.65 12.91 8.40
C GLU A 70 9.41 11.92 7.26
N LEU A 71 10.34 10.97 7.04
CA LEU A 71 10.15 9.87 6.10
C LEU A 71 8.94 8.99 6.50
N THR A 72 8.82 8.61 7.77
CA THR A 72 7.65 7.86 8.25
C THR A 72 6.35 8.64 8.03
N ARG A 73 6.33 9.93 8.36
CA ARG A 73 5.14 10.78 8.12
C ARG A 73 4.80 10.92 6.64
N TRP A 74 5.82 10.96 5.78
CA TRP A 74 5.63 10.98 4.33
C TRP A 74 4.99 9.68 3.82
N PHE A 75 5.45 8.51 4.28
CA PHE A 75 4.84 7.22 3.95
C PHE A 75 3.37 7.13 4.37
N GLU A 76 3.03 7.51 5.61
CA GLU A 76 1.64 7.53 6.09
C GLU A 76 0.74 8.40 5.21
N LYS A 77 1.25 9.55 4.77
CA LYS A 77 0.50 10.47 3.90
C LYS A 77 0.35 9.91 2.48
N MET A 78 1.34 9.19 1.98
CA MET A 78 1.28 8.53 0.67
C MET A 78 0.28 7.37 0.67
N GLU A 79 0.21 6.56 1.73
CA GLU A 79 -0.82 5.52 1.89
C GLU A 79 -2.23 6.10 1.81
N SER A 80 -2.46 7.28 2.41
CA SER A 80 -3.73 7.99 2.31
C SER A 80 -4.07 8.38 0.86
N VAL A 81 -3.10 8.88 0.09
CA VAL A 81 -3.27 9.22 -1.33
C VAL A 81 -3.56 7.96 -2.17
N PHE A 82 -2.90 6.84 -1.88
CA PHE A 82 -3.19 5.54 -2.51
C PHE A 82 -4.62 5.06 -2.19
N SER A 83 -5.05 5.19 -0.94
CA SER A 83 -6.41 4.81 -0.54
C SER A 83 -7.49 5.66 -1.20
N ILE A 84 -7.27 6.97 -1.37
CA ILE A 84 -8.24 7.87 -2.03
C ILE A 84 -8.29 7.60 -3.53
N SER A 85 -7.13 7.36 -4.15
CA SER A 85 -7.02 7.14 -5.59
C SER A 85 -7.47 5.74 -6.03
N ASN A 86 -7.59 4.79 -5.10
CA ASN A 86 -7.92 3.39 -5.34
C ASN A 86 -7.00 2.73 -6.40
N CYS A 87 -5.75 3.20 -6.45
CA CYS A 87 -4.72 2.72 -7.36
C CYS A 87 -4.02 1.50 -6.76
N THR A 88 -3.90 0.41 -7.51
CA THR A 88 -3.01 -0.69 -7.12
C THR A 88 -1.67 -0.63 -7.83
N ALA A 89 -0.62 -1.07 -7.13
CA ALA A 89 0.69 -1.27 -7.73
C ALA A 89 0.56 -2.26 -8.91
N SER A 90 1.03 -1.83 -10.08
CA SER A 90 1.18 -2.72 -11.23
C SER A 90 2.25 -3.76 -10.87
N ASN A 91 1.89 -5.04 -10.87
CA ASN A 91 2.85 -6.14 -10.71
C ASN A 91 3.47 -6.40 -12.09
N GLN A 92 4.49 -5.62 -12.46
CA GLN A 92 5.34 -5.93 -13.63
C GLN A 92 6.67 -6.50 -13.19
#